data_AF-A0A0E2DAU6-F1
#
_entry.id   AF-A0A0E2DAU6-F1
#
_cell.length_a   1.000
_cell.length_b   1.000
_cell.length_c   1.000
_cell.angle_alpha   90.00
_cell.angle_beta   90.00
_cell.angle_gamma   90.00
#
_symmetry.space_group_name_H-M   'P 1'
#
loop_
_entity.id
_entity.type
_entity.pdbx_description
1 polymer ?
#
loop_
_entity_poly.entity_id
_entity_poly.type
_entity_poly.pdbx_seq_one_letter_code
_entity_poly.pdbx_strand_id
1 'polypeptide(L)'
;MKSIHPQYITDDKGKKLSVVLSIKEYQNLLKELENIRHNIKEKEPTKKEILDGIKQGLKEVELHRQGKLKLKSAKELLDEL
;
A
#
# COMPACT_ATOMS: atom_id res chain seq x y z
N MET A 1 -7.87 -18.72 -0.52
CA MET A 1 -6.72 -18.82 -1.44
C MET A 1 -6.91 -20.09 -2.26
N LYS A 2 -6.68 -20.05 -3.58
CA LYS A 2 -6.73 -21.28 -4.38
C LYS A 2 -5.64 -22.24 -3.88
N SER A 3 -5.96 -23.52 -3.76
CA SER A 3 -4.98 -24.55 -3.36
C SER A 3 -3.87 -24.64 -4.41
N ILE A 4 -2.62 -24.47 -3.99
CA ILE A 4 -1.43 -24.67 -4.82
C ILE A 4 -0.72 -25.94 -4.36
N HIS A 5 -0.10 -26.67 -5.29
CA HIS A 5 0.59 -27.94 -5.03
C HIS A 5 2.08 -27.84 -5.43
N PRO A 6 2.88 -27.06 -4.69
CA PRO A 6 4.28 -26.85 -5.03
C PRO A 6 5.10 -28.14 -4.82
N GLN A 7 5.94 -28.43 -5.80
CA GLN A 7 7.02 -29.40 -5.65
C GLN A 7 8.36 -28.65 -5.62
N TYR A 8 9.33 -29.15 -4.87
CA TYR A 8 10.60 -28.46 -4.68
C TYR A 8 11.76 -29.30 -5.21
N ILE A 9 12.67 -28.66 -5.93
CA ILE A 9 13.99 -29.22 -6.23
C ILE A 9 14.92 -28.73 -5.12
N THR A 10 15.64 -29.66 -4.49
CA THR A 10 16.53 -29.38 -3.35
C THR A 10 17.99 -29.69 -3.71
N ASP A 11 18.92 -29.05 -3.02
CA ASP A 11 20.33 -29.45 -3.05
C ASP A 11 20.56 -30.75 -2.27
N ASP A 12 21.80 -31.22 -2.26
CA ASP A 12 22.25 -32.41 -1.54
C ASP A 12 22.08 -32.31 -0.01
N LYS A 13 21.86 -31.10 0.51
CA LYS A 13 21.62 -30.81 1.93
C LYS A 13 20.14 -30.57 2.24
N GLY A 14 19.25 -30.76 1.26
CA GLY A 14 17.80 -30.57 1.41
C GLY A 14 17.35 -29.11 1.37
N LYS A 15 18.23 -28.16 1.01
CA LYS A 15 17.86 -26.76 0.84
C LYS A 15 17.07 -26.60 -0.46
N LYS A 16 15.89 -25.99 -0.39
CA LYS A 16 15.03 -25.72 -1.55
C LYS A 16 15.71 -24.70 -2.49
N LEU A 17 15.98 -25.13 -3.72
CA LEU A 17 16.60 -24.31 -4.76
C LEU A 17 15.56 -23.70 -5.70
N SER A 18 14.56 -24.49 -6.10
CA SER A 18 13.51 -24.04 -6.99
C SER A 18 12.18 -24.72 -6.68
N VAL A 19 11.10 -24.10 -7.17
CA VAL A 19 9.73 -24.61 -7.06
C VAL A 19 9.20 -24.94 -8.46
N VAL A 20 8.59 -26.11 -8.58
CA VAL A 20 7.90 -26.57 -9.78
C VAL A 20 6.41 -26.44 -9.53
N LEU A 21 5.75 -25.74 -10.45
CA LEU A 21 4.31 -25.49 -10.43
C LEU A 21 3.72 -25.88 -11.79
N SER A 22 2.45 -26.27 -11.80
CA SER A 22 1.73 -26.36 -13.07
C SER A 22 1.64 -24.96 -13.71
N ILE A 23 1.58 -24.91 -15.04
CA ILE A 23 1.42 -23.65 -15.77
C ILE A 23 0.17 -22.89 -15.30
N LYS A 24 -0.91 -23.60 -14.98
CA LYS A 24 -2.15 -23.03 -14.44
C LYS A 24 -1.93 -22.35 -13.08
N GLU A 25 -1.19 -22.97 -12.17
CA GLU A 25 -0.87 -22.40 -10.85
C GLU A 25 0.04 -21.18 -10.99
N TYR A 26 1.07 -21.25 -11.85
CA TYR A 26 1.94 -20.12 -12.13
C TYR A 26 1.18 -18.91 -12.68
N GLN A 27 0.30 -19.12 -13.66
CA GLN A 27 -0.54 -18.06 -14.23
C GLN A 27 -1.50 -17.46 -13.19
N ASN A 28 -2.09 -18.28 -12.32
CA ASN A 28 -2.94 -17.78 -11.23
C ASN A 28 -2.13 -16.91 -10.26
N LEU A 29 -0.91 -17.33 -9.90
CA LEU A 29 -0.02 -16.56 -9.01
C LEU A 29 0.32 -15.21 -9.62
N LEU A 30 0.68 -15.16 -10.92
CA LEU A 30 0.94 -13.91 -11.63
C LEU A 30 -0.27 -12.97 -11.60
N LYS A 31 -1.48 -13.49 -11.87
CA LYS A 31 -2.71 -12.69 -11.85
C LYS A 31 -3.01 -12.12 -10.46
N GLU A 32 -2.80 -12.89 -9.41
CA GLU A 32 -2.96 -12.42 -8.03
C GLU A 32 -1.94 -11.32 -7.69
N LEU A 33 -0.67 -11.48 -8.09
CA LEU A 33 0.36 -10.46 -7.92
C LEU A 33 0.06 -9.17 -8.68
N GLU A 34 -0.47 -9.27 -9.91
CA GLU A 34 -0.90 -8.09 -10.67
C GLU A 34 -2.05 -7.38 -9.98
N ASN A 35 -3.07 -8.12 -9.52
CA ASN A 35 -4.16 -7.53 -8.75
C ASN A 35 -3.64 -6.82 -7.51
N ILE A 36 -2.73 -7.44 -6.75
CA ILE A 36 -2.11 -6.82 -5.58
C ILE A 36 -1.37 -5.54 -6.00
N ARG A 37 -0.56 -5.57 -7.06
CA ARG A 37 0.14 -4.38 -7.58
C ARG A 37 -0.83 -3.29 -8.03
N HIS A 38 -1.97 -3.65 -8.62
CA HIS A 38 -3.01 -2.70 -9.00
C HIS A 38 -3.73 -2.09 -7.79
N ASN A 39 -3.88 -2.84 -6.70
CA ASN A 39 -4.45 -2.33 -5.45
C ASN A 39 -3.44 -1.52 -4.62
N ILE A 40 -2.14 -1.87 -4.67
CA ILE A 40 -1.04 -1.15 -3.98
C ILE A 40 -0.61 0.10 -4.75
N LYS A 41 -0.95 0.23 -6.03
CA LYS A 41 -1.03 1.55 -6.68
C LYS A 41 -2.18 2.34 -6.04
N GLU A 42 -2.00 2.71 -4.78
CA GLU A 42 -2.63 3.88 -4.21
C GLU A 42 -2.53 4.96 -5.27
N LYS A 43 -3.69 5.48 -5.68
CA LYS A 43 -3.74 6.57 -6.64
C LYS A 43 -2.87 7.68 -6.04
N GLU A 44 -1.76 8.01 -6.70
CA GLU A 44 -1.06 9.23 -6.35
C GLU A 44 -2.10 10.36 -6.34
N PRO A 45 -2.17 11.16 -5.26
CA PRO A 45 -3.16 12.20 -5.17
C PRO A 45 -2.98 13.13 -6.37
N THR A 46 -4.09 13.43 -7.04
CA THR A 46 -4.07 14.36 -8.17
C THR A 46 -3.60 15.73 -7.70
N LYS A 47 -3.05 16.55 -8.60
CA LYS A 47 -2.68 17.94 -8.28
C LYS A 47 -3.82 18.73 -7.62
N LYS A 48 -5.06 18.41 -7.98
CA LYS A 48 -6.26 19.01 -7.39
C LYS A 48 -6.43 18.59 -5.92
N GLU A 49 -6.34 17.30 -5.62
CA GLU A 49 -6.44 16.79 -4.24
C GLU A 49 -5.32 17.35 -3.35
N ILE A 50 -4.09 17.45 -3.89
CA ILE A 50 -2.97 18.09 -3.17
C ILE A 50 -3.28 19.57 -2.89
N LEU A 51 -3.76 20.30 -3.89
CA LEU A 51 -4.09 21.72 -3.74
C LEU A 51 -5.24 21.94 -2.74
N ASP A 52 -6.26 21.09 -2.79
CA ASP A 52 -7.40 21.15 -1.87
C ASP A 52 -6.96 20.86 -0.43
N GLY A 53 -6.05 19.89 -0.23
CA GLY A 53 -5.44 19.63 1.07
C GLY A 53 -4.63 20.81 1.62
N ILE A 54 -3.82 21.47 0.78
CA ILE A 54 -3.06 22.67 1.17
C ILE A 54 -4.01 23.82 1.55
N LYS A 55 -5.07 24.06 0.76
CA LYS A 55 -6.07 25.11 1.05
C LYS A 55 -6.79 24.84 2.37
N GLN A 56 -7.14 23.59 2.65
CA GLN A 56 -7.78 23.21 3.90
C GLN A 56 -6.86 23.50 5.09
N GLY A 57 -5.59 23.09 5.02
CA GLY A 57 -4.61 23.35 6.08
C GLY A 57 -4.42 24.85 6.36
N LEU A 58 -4.40 25.69 5.32
CA LEU A 58 -4.32 27.15 5.49
C LEU A 58 -5.55 27.72 6.21
N LYS A 59 -6.75 27.23 5.86
CA LYS A 59 -8.00 27.66 6.51
C LYS A 59 -8.04 27.25 7.99
N GLU A 60 -7.56 26.05 8.31
CA GLU A 60 -7.46 25.58 9.69
C GLU A 60 -6.50 26.44 10.53
N VAL A 61 -5.34 26.81 9.97
CA VAL A 61 -4.40 27.74 10.61
C VAL A 61 -5.02 29.13 10.83
N GLU A 62 -5.80 29.62 9.88
CA GLU A 62 -6.50 30.90 10.03
C GLU A 62 -7.55 30.85 11.15
N LEU A 63 -8.37 29.79 11.20
CA LEU A 63 -9.36 29.60 12.26
C LEU A 63 -8.71 29.46 13.64
N HIS A 64 -7.54 28.82 13.71
CA HIS A 64 -6.76 28.76 14.94
C HIS A 64 -6.24 30.13 15.38
N ARG A 65 -5.73 30.94 14.45
CA ARG A 65 -5.31 32.33 14.73
C ARG A 65 -6.49 33.18 15.22
N GLN A 66 -7.70 32.93 14.73
CA GLN A 66 -8.93 33.58 15.17
C GLN A 66 -9.47 33.02 16.51
N GLY A 67 -8.82 32.03 17.11
CA GLY A 67 -9.25 31.39 18.36
C GLY A 67 -10.49 30.51 18.21
N LYS A 68 -10.95 30.23 16.98
CA LYS A 68 -12.17 29.47 16.68
C LYS A 68 -11.93 27.96 16.58
N LEU A 69 -10.67 27.54 16.48
CA LEU A 69 -10.27 26.16 16.30
C LEU A 69 -9.01 25.86 17.11
N LYS A 70 -8.95 24.71 17.79
CA LYS A 70 -7.69 24.19 18.37
C LYS A 70 -7.05 23.24 17.37
N LEU A 71 -5.75 23.43 17.11
CA LEU A 71 -4.99 22.56 16.23
C LEU A 71 -4.26 21.50 17.04
N LYS A 72 -4.09 20.32 16.45
CA LYS A 72 -3.20 19.28 16.94
C LYS A 72 -1.76 19.65 16.63
N SER A 73 -0.82 19.11 17.40
CA SER A 73 0.59 19.19 17.07
C SER A 73 0.90 18.38 15.81
N ALA A 74 1.99 18.72 15.12
CA ALA A 74 2.46 17.97 13.95
C ALA A 74 2.74 16.50 14.28
N LYS A 75 3.14 16.20 15.52
CA LYS A 75 3.38 14.83 15.97
C LYS A 75 2.09 14.03 16.10
N GLU A 76 1.08 14.59 16.76
CA GLU A 76 -0.24 13.94 16.91
C GLU A 76 -0.91 13.69 15.55
N LEU A 77 -0.70 14.58 14.58
CA LEU A 77 -1.19 14.39 13.21
C LEU A 77 -0.48 13.25 12.48
N LEU A 78 0.82 13.05 12.70
CA LEU A 78 1.59 11.98 12.07
C LEU A 78 1.29 10.61 12.68
N ASP A 79 0.92 10.57 13.97
CA ASP A 79 0.57 9.32 14.67
C ASP A 79 -0.85 8.79 14.29
N GLU A 80 -1.64 9.55 13.52
CA GLU A 80 -3.01 9.21 13.08
C GLU A 80 -3.08 8.60 11.65
N LEU A 81 -1.97 8.62 10.90
CA LEU A 81 -1.85 8.08 9.54
C LEU A 81 -1.38 6.62 9.54
#